data_AF-A0A7Y0M0Z1-F1
#
_entry.id   AF-A0A7Y0M0Z1-F1
#
_cell.length_a   1.000
_cell.length_b   1.000
_cell.length_c   1.000
_cell.angle_alpha   90.00
_cell.angle_beta   90.00
_cell.angle_gamma   90.00
#
_symmetry.space_group_name_H-M   'P 1'
#
loop_
_entity.id
_entity.type
_entity.pdbx_description
1 polymer ?
#
loop_
_entity_poly.entity_id
_entity_poly.type
_entity_poly.pdbx_seq_one_letter_code
_entity_poly.pdbx_strand_id
1 'polypeptide(L)'
;MQTAAMMESYPAEINLDRQQLARTVDALLQCAQACTACADACLSEEMVADLRKCIRTDLDCADICVAAANVLSRHTGYDANITRAVLQACVTACKACGDECEAHAGMHEHCRICAEACRACENACAELLAAIG
;
A
#
# COMPACT_ATOMS: atom_id res chain seq x y z
N MET A 1 -0.36 -10.81 9.70
CA MET A 1 0.57 -11.71 8.99
C MET A 1 1.73 -12.05 9.93
N GLN A 2 2.85 -12.65 9.47
CA GLN A 2 4.00 -12.93 10.34
C GLN A 2 4.87 -11.69 10.64
N THR A 3 4.55 -10.55 10.04
CA THR A 3 5.32 -9.31 10.11
C THR A 3 5.62 -8.86 11.53
N ALA A 4 4.63 -8.81 12.42
CA ALA A 4 4.84 -8.39 13.82
C ALA A 4 5.86 -9.29 14.55
N ALA A 5 5.76 -10.61 14.39
CA ALA A 5 6.70 -11.56 14.98
C ALA A 5 8.13 -11.40 14.40
N MET A 6 8.25 -11.09 13.11
CA MET A 6 9.54 -10.75 12.50
C MET A 6 10.11 -9.44 13.04
N MET A 7 9.28 -8.41 13.23
CA MET A 7 9.71 -7.16 13.85
C MET A 7 10.14 -7.38 15.30
N GLU A 8 9.42 -8.18 16.08
CA GLU A 8 9.73 -8.49 17.49
C GLU A 8 11.01 -9.31 17.66
N SER A 9 11.27 -10.24 16.74
CA SER A 9 12.46 -11.10 16.77
C SER A 9 13.71 -10.46 16.17
N TYR A 10 13.61 -9.24 15.60
CA TYR A 10 14.76 -8.53 15.06
C TYR A 10 15.82 -8.27 16.16
N PRO A 11 17.09 -8.69 15.95
CA PRO A 11 18.08 -8.80 17.02
C PRO A 11 18.68 -7.48 17.51
N ALA A 12 18.38 -6.37 16.82
CA ALA A 12 18.87 -5.04 17.17
C ALA A 12 17.71 -4.07 17.45
N GLU A 13 18.05 -2.82 17.74
CA GLU A 13 17.07 -1.77 18.02
C GLU A 13 16.34 -1.34 16.75
N ILE A 14 15.05 -1.05 16.89
CA ILE A 14 14.20 -0.42 15.88
C ILE A 14 13.71 0.88 16.52
N ASN A 15 14.04 2.02 15.91
CA ASN A 15 13.73 3.35 16.44
C ASN A 15 12.29 3.82 16.13
N LEU A 16 11.39 2.88 15.89
CA LEU A 16 9.98 3.09 15.54
C LEU A 16 9.10 2.12 16.34
N ASP A 17 7.83 2.46 16.53
CA ASP A 17 6.87 1.54 17.14
C ASP A 17 6.72 0.29 16.27
N ARG A 18 7.14 -0.87 16.81
CA ARG A 18 7.18 -2.14 16.07
C ARG A 18 5.79 -2.59 15.61
N GLN A 19 4.76 -2.31 16.39
CA GLN A 19 3.39 -2.70 16.06
C GLN A 19 2.81 -1.82 14.96
N GLN A 20 3.05 -0.50 15.02
CA GLN A 20 2.68 0.42 13.95
C GLN A 20 3.40 0.08 12.65
N LEU A 21 4.71 -0.15 12.71
CA LEU A 21 5.50 -0.56 11.55
C LEU A 21 4.97 -1.86 10.93
N ALA A 22 4.69 -2.88 11.76
CA ALA A 22 4.14 -4.14 11.30
C ALA A 22 2.76 -3.99 10.66
N ARG A 23 1.87 -3.16 11.25
CA ARG A 23 0.55 -2.87 10.66
C ARG A 23 0.67 -2.15 9.31
N THR A 24 1.58 -1.19 9.18
CA THR A 24 1.81 -0.47 7.91
C THR A 24 2.34 -1.42 6.83
N VAL A 25 3.33 -2.27 7.16
CA VAL A 25 3.82 -3.31 6.23
C VAL A 25 2.70 -4.29 5.85
N ASP A 26 1.85 -4.67 6.82
CA ASP A 26 0.72 -5.56 6.54
C ASP A 26 -0.29 -4.93 5.57
N ALA A 27 -0.64 -3.65 5.80
CA ALA A 27 -1.52 -2.90 4.91
C ALA A 27 -0.94 -2.71 3.51
N LEU A 28 0.36 -2.46 3.39
CA LEU A 28 1.07 -2.34 2.11
C LEU A 28 0.98 -3.64 1.29
N LEU A 29 1.27 -4.79 1.90
CA LEU A 29 1.24 -6.07 1.19
C LEU A 29 -0.20 -6.47 0.81
N GLN A 30 -1.18 -6.19 1.66
CA GLN A 30 -2.60 -6.41 1.34
C GLN A 30 -3.06 -5.51 0.19
N CYS A 31 -2.71 -4.23 0.23
CA CYS A 31 -3.05 -3.26 -0.81
C CYS A 31 -2.39 -3.64 -2.14
N ALA A 32 -1.12 -4.04 -2.13
CA ALA A 32 -0.43 -4.50 -3.34
C ALA A 32 -1.15 -5.68 -4.01
N GLN A 33 -1.54 -6.69 -3.21
CA GLN A 33 -2.26 -7.85 -3.71
C GLN A 33 -3.65 -7.47 -4.23
N ALA A 34 -4.37 -6.60 -3.50
CA ALA A 34 -5.69 -6.13 -3.92
C ALA A 34 -5.64 -5.35 -5.24
N CYS A 35 -4.69 -4.43 -5.39
CA CYS A 35 -4.49 -3.66 -6.62
C CYS A 35 -4.10 -4.58 -7.79
N THR A 36 -3.18 -5.52 -7.57
CA THR A 36 -2.82 -6.51 -8.60
C THR A 36 -4.03 -7.30 -9.08
N ALA A 37 -4.89 -7.75 -8.16
CA ALA A 37 -6.10 -8.48 -8.48
C ALA A 37 -7.17 -7.58 -9.14
N CYS A 38 -7.30 -6.33 -8.71
CA CYS A 38 -8.27 -5.39 -9.29
C CYS A 38 -7.89 -4.98 -10.72
N ALA A 39 -6.60 -4.81 -11.00
CA ALA A 39 -6.13 -4.59 -12.36
C ALA A 39 -6.51 -5.74 -13.31
N ASP A 40 -6.30 -6.99 -12.89
CA ASP A 40 -6.67 -8.18 -13.66
C ASP A 40 -8.20 -8.34 -13.80
N ALA A 41 -8.94 -8.07 -12.73
CA ALA A 41 -10.40 -8.07 -12.76
C ALA A 41 -10.94 -7.03 -13.74
N CYS A 42 -10.44 -5.79 -13.68
CA CYS A 42 -10.78 -4.72 -14.62
C CYS A 42 -10.43 -5.07 -16.08
N LEU A 43 -9.31 -5.77 -16.31
CA LEU A 43 -8.94 -6.26 -17.64
C LEU A 43 -9.92 -7.30 -18.20
N SER A 44 -10.64 -7.99 -17.32
CA SER A 44 -11.61 -9.03 -17.67
C SER A 44 -13.03 -8.49 -17.88
N GLU A 45 -13.28 -7.21 -17.58
CA GLU A 45 -14.59 -6.57 -17.78
C GLU A 45 -14.84 -6.24 -19.26
N GLU A 46 -16.10 -6.36 -19.71
CA GLU A 46 -16.47 -6.02 -21.09
C GLU A 46 -16.20 -4.53 -21.42
N MET A 47 -16.28 -3.66 -20.41
CA MET A 47 -16.06 -2.21 -20.50
C MET A 47 -14.60 -1.80 -20.18
N VAL A 48 -13.62 -2.66 -20.43
CA VAL A 48 -12.18 -2.40 -20.15
C VAL A 48 -11.66 -1.05 -20.67
N ALA A 49 -12.27 -0.51 -21.73
CA ALA A 49 -11.92 0.78 -22.30
C ALA A 49 -12.10 1.95 -21.31
N ASP A 50 -13.10 1.86 -20.43
CA ASP A 50 -13.43 2.87 -19.41
C ASP A 50 -12.62 2.66 -18.12
N LEU A 51 -12.00 1.48 -17.95
CA LEU A 51 -11.21 1.10 -16.77
C LEU A 51 -9.70 1.27 -16.97
N ARG A 52 -9.25 1.77 -18.13
CA ARG A 52 -7.80 1.91 -18.44
C ARG A 52 -7.02 2.67 -17.39
N LYS A 53 -7.61 3.74 -16.84
CA LYS A 53 -6.97 4.54 -15.79
C LYS A 53 -6.92 3.76 -14.48
N CYS A 54 -8.01 3.11 -14.08
CA CYS A 54 -8.08 2.21 -12.91
C CYS A 54 -6.97 1.15 -12.97
N ILE A 55 -6.92 0.39 -14.07
CA ILE A 55 -5.89 -0.64 -14.29
C ILE A 55 -4.48 -0.06 -14.16
N ARG A 56 -4.23 1.11 -14.77
CA ARG A 56 -2.91 1.73 -14.71
C ARG A 56 -2.54 2.15 -13.29
N THR A 57 -3.46 2.78 -12.56
CA THR A 57 -3.23 3.22 -11.17
C THR A 57 -3.12 2.05 -10.20
N ASP A 58 -3.87 0.97 -10.42
CA ASP A 58 -3.75 -0.29 -9.66
C ASP A 58 -2.34 -0.87 -9.79
N LEU A 59 -1.81 -0.96 -11.02
CA LEU A 59 -0.46 -1.48 -11.26
C LEU A 59 0.62 -0.58 -10.62
N ASP A 60 0.50 0.75 -10.73
CA ASP A 60 1.41 1.68 -10.07
C ASP A 60 1.35 1.55 -8.54
N CYS A 61 0.14 1.46 -7.98
CA CYS A 61 -0.09 1.31 -6.56
C CYS A 61 0.50 0.00 -6.04
N ALA A 62 0.33 -1.11 -6.79
CA ALA A 62 0.88 -2.40 -6.43
C ALA A 62 2.40 -2.39 -6.35
N ASP A 63 3.08 -1.88 -7.38
CA ASP A 63 4.55 -1.82 -7.42
C ASP A 63 5.12 -0.94 -6.31
N ILE A 64 4.51 0.23 -6.08
CA ILE A 64 4.93 1.17 -5.03
C ILE A 64 4.69 0.56 -3.64
N CYS A 65 3.55 -0.11 -3.41
CA CYS A 65 3.24 -0.76 -2.15
C CYS A 65 4.25 -1.88 -1.83
N VAL A 66 4.61 -2.72 -2.81
CA VAL A 66 5.62 -3.77 -2.64
C VAL A 66 6.99 -3.16 -2.34
N ALA A 67 7.38 -2.13 -3.08
CA ALA A 67 8.64 -1.44 -2.83
C ALA A 67 8.70 -0.84 -1.41
N ALA A 68 7.62 -0.19 -0.99
CA ALA A 68 7.50 0.36 0.35
C ALA A 68 7.54 -0.72 1.44
N ALA A 69 6.81 -1.82 1.29
CA ALA A 69 6.84 -2.93 2.24
C ALA A 69 8.26 -3.49 2.42
N ASN A 70 9.00 -3.65 1.31
CA ASN A 70 10.38 -4.10 1.31
C ASN A 70 11.34 -3.13 2.01
N VAL A 71 11.16 -1.81 1.82
CA VAL A 71 11.96 -0.79 2.49
C VAL A 71 11.67 -0.76 3.99
N LEU A 72 10.41 -0.74 4.39
CA LEU A 72 9.99 -0.70 5.80
C LEU A 72 10.38 -1.97 6.58
N SER A 73 10.59 -3.09 5.89
CA SER A 73 11.00 -4.35 6.50
C SER A 73 12.51 -4.46 6.76
N ARG A 74 13.31 -3.44 6.41
CA ARG A 74 14.77 -3.43 6.59
C ARG A 74 15.16 -2.38 7.62
N HIS A 75 15.79 -2.81 8.71
CA HIS A 75 16.14 -1.92 9.83
C HIS A 75 17.65 -1.66 9.95
N THR A 76 18.49 -2.51 9.35
CA THR A 76 19.94 -2.34 9.35
C THR A 76 20.34 -1.07 8.59
N GLY A 77 21.06 -0.16 9.24
CA GLY A 77 21.51 1.09 8.60
C GLY A 77 20.35 2.01 8.22
N TYR A 78 19.29 2.02 9.03
CA TYR A 78 18.07 2.81 8.78
C TYR A 78 18.37 4.28 8.44
N ASP A 79 17.81 4.74 7.32
CA ASP A 79 17.78 6.13 6.90
C ASP A 79 16.32 6.63 6.87
N ALA A 80 16.03 7.58 7.76
CA ALA A 80 14.71 8.17 7.88
C ALA A 80 14.29 8.95 6.63
N ASN A 81 15.22 9.57 5.90
CA ASN A 81 14.91 10.33 4.69
C ASN A 81 14.40 9.42 3.57
N ILE A 82 15.04 8.26 3.39
CA ILE A 82 14.61 7.26 2.41
C ILE A 82 13.21 6.74 2.78
N THR A 83 13.02 6.36 4.05
CA THR A 83 11.73 5.85 4.53
C THR A 83 10.61 6.87 4.35
N ARG A 84 10.84 8.14 4.68
CA ARG A 84 9.89 9.23 4.45
C ARG A 84 9.53 9.40 2.98
N ALA A 85 10.53 9.43 2.09
CA ALA A 85 10.29 9.61 0.66
C ALA A 85 9.45 8.47 0.07
N VAL A 86 9.75 7.24 0.48
CA VAL A 86 9.02 6.04 0.05
C VAL A 86 7.59 6.03 0.59
N LEU A 87 7.38 6.36 1.87
CA LEU A 87 6.05 6.50 2.46
C LEU A 87 5.23 7.58 1.77
N GLN A 88 5.83 8.74 1.48
CA GLN A 88 5.16 9.83 0.80
C GLN A 88 4.72 9.42 -0.61
N ALA A 89 5.57 8.71 -1.36
CA ALA A 89 5.23 8.17 -2.67
C ALA A 89 4.06 7.17 -2.56
N CYS A 90 4.08 6.30 -1.54
CA CYS A 90 3.01 5.33 -1.32
C CYS A 90 1.68 5.99 -0.96
N VAL A 91 1.67 7.01 -0.08
CA VAL A 91 0.47 7.79 0.23
C VAL A 91 -0.12 8.40 -1.04
N THR A 92 0.72 8.99 -1.89
CA THR A 92 0.27 9.57 -3.17
C THR A 92 -0.32 8.52 -4.10
N ALA A 93 0.31 7.36 -4.22
CA ALA A 93 -0.17 6.26 -5.07
C ALA A 93 -1.49 5.66 -4.56
N CYS A 94 -1.56 5.32 -3.26
CA CYS A 94 -2.76 4.78 -2.64
C CYS A 94 -3.94 5.74 -2.73
N LYS A 95 -3.71 7.05 -2.56
CA LYS A 95 -4.75 8.07 -2.74
C LYS A 95 -5.28 8.08 -4.17
N ALA A 96 -4.39 8.17 -5.16
CA ALA A 96 -4.77 8.24 -6.57
C ALA A 96 -5.51 6.98 -7.03
N CYS A 97 -5.06 5.81 -6.58
CA CYS A 97 -5.69 4.52 -6.88
C CYS A 97 -7.03 4.37 -6.17
N GLY A 98 -7.08 4.72 -4.88
CA GLY A 98 -8.32 4.68 -4.09
C GLY A 98 -9.40 5.59 -4.67
N ASP A 99 -9.06 6.81 -5.07
CA ASP A 99 -9.98 7.75 -5.72
C ASP A 99 -10.55 7.19 -7.04
N GLU A 100 -9.71 6.54 -7.85
CA GLU A 100 -10.11 5.96 -9.13
C GLU A 100 -10.98 4.71 -8.95
N CYS A 101 -10.56 3.77 -8.09
CA CYS A 101 -11.33 2.57 -7.77
C CYS A 101 -12.70 2.90 -7.16
N GLU A 102 -12.77 3.92 -6.30
CA GLU A 102 -14.02 4.37 -5.68
C GLU A 102 -15.04 4.89 -6.71
N ALA A 103 -14.57 5.53 -7.79
CA ALA A 103 -15.43 5.97 -8.89
C ALA A 103 -16.13 4.80 -9.62
N HIS A 104 -15.55 3.61 -9.57
CA HIS A 104 -16.07 2.38 -10.21
C HIS A 104 -16.77 1.44 -9.23
N ALA A 105 -16.74 1.72 -7.92
CA ALA A 105 -17.24 0.85 -6.85
C ALA A 105 -18.75 0.54 -6.93
N GLY A 106 -19.54 1.41 -7.56
CA GLY A 106 -20.97 1.18 -7.78
C GLY A 106 -21.28 0.19 -8.91
N MET A 107 -20.31 -0.08 -9.78
CA MET A 107 -20.46 -0.98 -10.93
C MET A 107 -19.69 -2.29 -10.72
N HIS A 108 -18.52 -2.21 -10.10
CA HIS A 108 -17.58 -3.31 -9.94
C HIS A 108 -17.22 -3.51 -8.47
N GLU A 109 -17.65 -4.63 -7.90
CA GLU A 109 -17.41 -4.96 -6.49
C GLU A 109 -15.91 -5.11 -6.18
N HIS A 110 -15.11 -5.58 -7.15
CA HIS A 110 -13.65 -5.66 -7.00
C HIS A 110 -13.01 -4.29 -6.84
N CYS A 111 -13.50 -3.25 -7.54
CA CYS A 111 -13.06 -1.87 -7.36
C CYS A 111 -13.44 -1.32 -5.97
N ARG A 112 -14.63 -1.67 -5.43
CA ARG A 112 -15.00 -1.28 -4.06
C ARG A 112 -14.02 -1.86 -3.03
N ILE A 113 -13.69 -3.14 -3.13
CA ILE A 113 -12.74 -3.82 -2.24
C ILE A 113 -11.34 -3.20 -2.39
N CYS A 114 -10.89 -2.92 -3.62
CA CYS A 114 -9.59 -2.30 -3.87
C CYS A 114 -9.51 -0.88 -3.29
N ALA A 115 -10.56 -0.08 -3.43
CA ALA A 115 -10.64 1.25 -2.86
C ALA A 115 -10.49 1.23 -1.33
N GLU A 116 -11.17 0.32 -0.64
CA GLU A 116 -11.04 0.14 0.81
C GLU A 116 -9.61 -0.24 1.23
N ALA A 117 -8.97 -1.15 0.51
CA ALA A 117 -7.58 -1.52 0.74
C ALA A 117 -6.63 -0.33 0.53
N CYS A 118 -6.84 0.46 -0.52
CA CYS A 118 -6.08 1.68 -0.80
C CYS A 118 -6.23 2.70 0.33
N ARG A 119 -7.44 2.94 0.85
CA ARG A 119 -7.66 3.87 1.97
C ARG A 119 -7.02 3.39 3.26
N ALA A 120 -7.13 2.09 3.57
CA ALA A 120 -6.48 1.52 4.74
C ALA A 120 -4.94 1.69 4.66
N CYS A 121 -4.37 1.46 3.49
CA CYS A 121 -2.94 1.62 3.24
C CYS A 121 -2.49 3.10 3.26
N GLU A 122 -3.24 4.00 2.63
CA GLU A 122 -3.01 5.45 2.65
C GLU A 122 -2.92 5.96 4.10
N ASN A 123 -3.90 5.61 4.94
CA ASN A 123 -3.95 6.00 6.34
C ASN A 123 -2.77 5.43 7.14
N ALA A 124 -2.49 4.13 7.01
CA ALA A 124 -1.39 3.49 7.74
C ALA A 124 -0.02 4.05 7.35
N CYS A 125 0.18 4.43 6.08
CA CYS A 125 1.41 5.08 5.62
C CYS A 125 1.51 6.51 6.12
N ALA A 126 0.42 7.28 6.10
CA ALA A 126 0.39 8.66 6.58
C ALA A 126 0.63 8.75 8.09
N GLU A 127 0.04 7.86 8.87
CA GLU A 127 0.24 7.77 10.32
C GLU A 127 1.70 7.43 10.67
N LEU A 128 2.31 6.47 9.97
CA LEU A 128 3.71 6.13 10.18
C LEU A 128 4.63 7.28 9.74
N LEU A 129 4.33 7.93 8.60
CA LEU A 129 5.07 9.07 8.12
C LEU A 129 5.08 10.22 9.14
N ALA A 130 3.94 10.52 9.76
CA ALA A 130 3.82 11.53 10.80
C ALA A 130 4.60 11.18 12.09
N ALA A 131 4.84 9.89 12.34
CA ALA A 131 5.63 9.42 13.48
C ALA A 131 7.16 9.50 13.23
N ILE A 132 7.59 9.61 11.97
CA ILE A 132 9.00 9.71 11.59
C ILE A 132 9.40 11.19 11.55
N GLY A 133 9.91 11.71 12.67
CA GLY A 133 10.37 13.10 12.83
C GLY A 133 11.47 13.55 11.86
#